data_AF-W2JU68-F1
#
_entry.id   AF-W2JU68-F1
#
_cell.length_a   1.000
_cell.length_b   1.000
_cell.length_c   1.000
_cell.angle_alpha   90.00
_cell.angle_beta   90.00
_cell.angle_gamma   90.00
#
_symmetry.space_group_name_H-M   'P 1'
#
loop_
_entity.id
_entity.type
_entity.pdbx_description
1 polymer ?
#
loop_
_entity_poly.entity_id
_entity_poly.type
_entity_poly.pdbx_seq_one_letter_code
_entity_poly.pdbx_strand_id
1 'polypeptide(L)'
;MSEPERYYTMSQYRDETALAFLYRLNLAAERADLNFRKSSADRERHIKRFIKKLSDDQLKRTLESQRFRRVSDLEFVLKQQEEVRQKDGPPARQSRDFRADNVVRDRYKPRRQDRAYVAQGDEDSGYDEVDERETGVRSAPAVNNPSVSSNSSTPSDSTSEI
;
A
#
# COMPACT_ATOMS: atom_id res chain seq x y z
N MET A 1 -8.51 28.38 31.42
CA MET A 1 -9.34 27.91 30.29
C MET A 1 -10.00 26.59 30.67
N SER A 2 -11.31 26.49 30.47
CA SER A 2 -12.07 25.27 30.74
C SER A 2 -11.77 24.17 29.70
N GLU A 3 -12.09 22.92 29.99
CA GLU A 3 -11.80 21.79 29.08
C GLU A 3 -12.57 21.89 27.76
N PRO A 4 -13.88 22.19 27.75
CA PRO A 4 -14.62 22.48 26.52
C PRO A 4 -14.04 23.69 25.78
N GLU A 5 -13.66 24.75 26.50
CA GLU A 5 -13.07 25.95 25.89
C GLU A 5 -11.77 25.62 25.13
N ARG A 6 -10.90 24.80 25.72
CA ARG A 6 -9.69 24.29 25.05
C ARG A 6 -10.03 23.52 23.77
N TYR A 7 -11.07 22.68 23.79
CA TYR A 7 -11.53 21.96 22.62
C TYR A 7 -12.07 22.89 21.51
N TYR A 8 -12.87 23.89 21.87
CA TYR A 8 -13.51 24.77 20.88
C TYR A 8 -12.53 25.76 20.22
N THR A 9 -11.52 26.20 20.96
CA THR A 9 -10.53 27.20 20.51
C THR A 9 -9.36 26.57 19.73
N MET A 10 -9.08 25.29 19.93
CA MET A 10 -7.95 24.58 19.32
C MET A 10 -7.85 24.75 17.80
N SER A 11 -6.63 24.89 17.30
CA SER A 11 -6.27 24.91 15.87
C SER A 11 -4.99 24.12 15.64
N GLN A 12 -4.78 23.66 14.41
CA GLN A 12 -3.55 23.00 13.99
C GLN A 12 -2.35 23.98 14.09
N TYR A 13 -1.20 23.51 14.58
CA TYR A 13 0.04 24.29 14.56
C TYR A 13 0.70 24.22 13.17
N ARG A 14 1.58 25.19 12.84
CA ARG A 14 2.21 25.28 11.51
C ARG A 14 3.02 24.03 11.13
N ASP A 15 3.71 23.44 12.11
CA ASP A 15 4.62 22.31 11.90
C ASP A 15 4.01 20.97 12.36
N GLU A 16 2.74 20.98 12.77
CA GLU A 16 2.04 19.78 13.24
C GLU A 16 1.39 19.06 12.05
N THR A 17 1.58 17.74 11.96
CA THR A 17 0.88 16.94 10.96
C THR A 17 -0.61 16.90 11.25
N ALA A 18 -1.44 16.74 10.21
CA ALA A 18 -2.89 16.62 10.38
C ALA A 18 -3.26 15.46 11.33
N LEU A 19 -2.49 14.38 11.30
CA LEU A 19 -2.65 13.22 12.18
C LEU A 19 -2.34 13.56 13.65
N ALA A 20 -1.24 14.27 13.91
CA ALA A 20 -0.90 14.72 15.26
C ALA A 20 -1.97 15.67 15.83
N PHE A 21 -2.47 16.59 14.99
CA PHE A 21 -3.56 17.48 15.37
C PHE A 21 -4.84 16.71 15.73
N LEU A 22 -5.19 15.66 14.98
CA LEU A 22 -6.34 14.81 15.28
C LEU A 22 -6.23 14.19 16.68
N TYR A 23 -5.06 13.66 17.04
CA TYR A 23 -4.86 13.05 18.37
C TYR A 23 -4.97 14.07 19.50
N ARG A 24 -4.42 15.28 19.32
CA ARG A 24 -4.54 16.36 20.30
C ARG A 24 -5.99 16.82 20.47
N LEU A 25 -6.74 16.89 19.36
CA LEU A 25 -8.15 17.25 19.37
C LEU A 25 -9.01 16.16 20.03
N ASN A 26 -8.74 14.88 19.78
CA ASN A 26 -9.39 13.75 20.44
C ASN A 26 -9.20 13.81 21.95
N LEU A 27 -7.97 14.05 22.42
CA LEU A 27 -7.67 14.15 23.84
C LEU A 27 -8.44 15.30 24.52
N ALA A 28 -8.57 16.45 23.86
CA ALA A 28 -9.36 17.55 24.42
C ALA A 28 -10.86 17.27 24.37
N ALA A 29 -11.35 16.52 23.38
CA ALA A 29 -12.74 16.11 23.32
C ALA A 29 -13.08 15.14 24.45
N GLU A 30 -12.17 14.22 24.78
CA GLU A 30 -12.31 13.31 25.93
C GLU A 30 -12.34 14.08 27.25
N ARG A 31 -11.44 15.05 27.41
CA ARG A 31 -11.44 15.95 28.59
C ARG A 31 -12.66 16.87 28.66
N ALA A 32 -13.32 17.13 27.54
CA ALA A 32 -14.54 17.91 27.49
C ALA A 32 -15.81 17.05 27.59
N ASP A 33 -15.68 15.77 27.95
CA ASP A 33 -16.75 14.78 28.05
C ASP A 33 -17.60 14.63 26.76
N LEU A 34 -16.98 14.79 25.59
CA LEU A 34 -17.65 14.62 24.31
C LEU A 34 -17.75 13.14 23.94
N ASN A 35 -18.98 12.67 23.74
CA ASN A 35 -19.27 11.26 23.42
C ASN A 35 -19.01 10.90 21.94
N PHE A 36 -17.98 11.45 21.30
CA PHE A 36 -17.72 11.24 19.86
C PHE A 36 -17.43 9.77 19.46
N ARG A 37 -17.06 8.92 20.43
CA ARG A 37 -16.88 7.48 20.20
C ARG A 37 -18.21 6.72 20.13
N LYS A 38 -19.24 7.17 20.87
CA LYS A 38 -20.53 6.47 21.02
C LYS A 38 -21.64 7.14 20.21
N SER A 39 -21.73 8.47 20.27
CA SER A 39 -22.74 9.29 19.61
C SER A 39 -22.33 9.61 18.18
N SER A 40 -23.18 9.25 17.22
CA SER A 40 -22.95 9.58 15.80
C SER A 40 -23.00 11.08 15.55
N ALA A 41 -23.89 11.80 16.22
CA ALA A 41 -24.03 13.25 16.07
C ALA A 41 -22.80 13.99 16.60
N ASP A 42 -22.29 13.58 17.77
CA ASP A 42 -21.09 14.19 18.35
C ASP A 42 -19.85 13.85 17.54
N ARG A 43 -19.77 12.63 17.01
CA ARG A 43 -18.71 12.21 16.11
C ARG A 43 -18.66 13.06 14.85
N GLU A 44 -19.80 13.25 14.20
CA GLU A 44 -19.89 14.06 12.99
C GLU A 44 -19.50 15.52 13.28
N ARG A 45 -19.98 16.08 14.39
CA ARG A 45 -19.60 17.44 14.82
C ARG A 45 -18.10 17.55 15.11
N HIS A 46 -17.53 16.52 15.72
CA HIS A 46 -16.11 16.45 16.04
C HIS A 46 -15.24 16.41 14.78
N ILE A 47 -15.59 15.56 13.81
CA ILE A 47 -14.90 15.46 12.51
C ILE A 47 -15.04 16.76 11.72
N LYS A 48 -16.23 17.35 11.65
CA LYS A 48 -16.44 18.67 11.02
C LYS A 48 -15.57 19.75 11.65
N ARG A 49 -15.38 19.71 12.98
CA ARG A 49 -14.50 20.65 13.68
C ARG A 49 -13.04 20.44 13.32
N PHE A 50 -12.57 19.20 13.28
CA PHE A 50 -11.22 18.85 12.83
C PHE A 50 -10.95 19.45 11.45
N ILE A 51 -11.81 19.15 10.47
CA ILE A 51 -11.70 19.65 9.09
C ILE A 51 -11.71 21.18 9.05
N LYS A 52 -12.57 21.84 9.83
CA LYS A 52 -12.63 23.32 9.89
C LYS A 52 -11.36 23.96 10.44
N LYS A 53 -10.64 23.28 11.34
CA LYS A 53 -9.46 23.79 12.05
C LYS A 53 -8.13 23.32 11.43
N LEU A 54 -8.20 22.59 10.32
CA LEU A 54 -7.07 22.14 9.54
C LEU A 54 -6.44 23.31 8.76
N SER A 55 -5.12 23.33 8.63
CA SER A 55 -4.38 24.35 7.89
C SER A 55 -4.19 24.03 6.40
N ASP A 56 -4.25 22.75 6.02
CA ASP A 56 -4.08 22.30 4.64
C ASP A 56 -5.41 22.34 3.88
N ASP A 57 -5.59 23.35 3.02
CA ASP A 57 -6.81 23.55 2.23
C ASP A 57 -7.08 22.43 1.22
N GLN A 58 -6.04 21.80 0.66
CA GLN A 58 -6.21 20.72 -0.30
C GLN A 58 -6.70 19.47 0.43
N LEU A 59 -6.06 19.13 1.56
CA LEU A 59 -6.52 18.03 2.41
C LEU A 59 -7.93 18.28 2.93
N LYS A 60 -8.25 19.52 3.31
CA LYS A 60 -9.58 19.92 3.76
C LYS A 60 -10.65 19.62 2.72
N ARG A 61 -10.45 20.01 1.45
CA ARG A 61 -11.38 19.71 0.34
C ARG A 61 -11.59 18.20 0.16
N THR A 62 -10.51 17.43 0.20
CA THR A 62 -10.56 15.96 0.11
C THR A 62 -11.40 15.37 1.24
N LEU A 63 -11.19 15.82 2.48
CA LEU A 63 -11.95 15.33 3.64
C LEU A 63 -13.41 15.80 3.63
N GLU A 64 -13.71 17.00 3.15
CA GLU A 64 -15.09 17.52 3.02
C GLU A 64 -15.92 16.73 2.00
N SER A 65 -15.29 16.16 0.98
CA SER A 65 -15.94 15.32 -0.03
C SER A 65 -16.35 13.93 0.50
N GLN A 66 -15.83 13.54 1.67
CA GLN A 66 -15.98 12.20 2.22
C GLN A 66 -16.83 12.20 3.49
N ARG A 67 -17.59 11.13 3.70
CA ARG A 67 -18.37 10.91 4.92
C ARG A 67 -17.69 9.85 5.78
N PHE A 68 -17.14 10.28 6.91
CA PHE A 68 -16.49 9.38 7.87
C PHE A 68 -17.50 8.81 8.86
N ARG A 69 -17.71 7.48 8.83
CA ARG A 69 -18.59 6.81 9.79
C ARG A 69 -17.90 6.58 11.12
N ARG A 70 -16.57 6.43 11.13
CA ARG A 70 -15.74 6.26 12.33
C ARG A 70 -14.56 7.24 12.31
N VAL A 71 -14.03 7.58 13.48
CA VAL A 71 -12.79 8.38 13.59
C VAL A 71 -11.59 7.59 13.05
N SER A 72 -11.60 6.27 13.18
CA SER A 72 -10.56 5.40 12.63
C SER A 72 -10.47 5.46 11.10
N ASP A 73 -11.60 5.65 10.40
CA ASP A 73 -11.61 5.80 8.93
C ASP A 73 -10.90 7.10 8.53
N LEU A 74 -11.15 8.19 9.28
CA LEU A 74 -10.46 9.47 9.10
C LEU A 74 -8.95 9.31 9.38
N GLU A 75 -8.59 8.65 10.47
CA GLU A 75 -7.19 8.39 10.84
C GLU A 75 -6.45 7.61 9.74
N PHE A 76 -7.10 6.61 9.14
CA PHE A 76 -6.54 5.85 8.03
C PHE A 76 -6.24 6.73 6.83
N VAL A 77 -7.19 7.58 6.41
CA VAL A 77 -6.98 8.51 5.28
C VAL A 77 -5.84 9.50 5.58
N LEU A 78 -5.74 10.00 6.82
CA LEU A 78 -4.66 10.89 7.22
C LEU A 78 -3.28 10.21 7.16
N LYS A 79 -3.19 8.94 7.58
CA LYS A 79 -1.96 8.13 7.46
C LYS A 79 -1.54 7.97 6.00
N GLN A 80 -2.48 7.61 5.12
CA GLN A 80 -2.19 7.48 3.68
C GLN A 80 -1.70 8.81 3.08
N GLN A 81 -2.34 9.93 3.43
CA GLN A 81 -1.92 11.24 2.93
C GLN A 81 -0.50 11.60 3.42
N GLU A 82 -0.16 11.29 4.67
CA GLU A 82 1.17 11.56 5.22
C GLU A 82 2.25 10.71 4.52
N GLU A 83 1.98 9.43 4.28
CA GLU A 83 2.90 8.55 3.54
C GLU A 83 3.14 9.03 2.10
N VAL A 84 2.11 9.49 1.40
CA VAL A 84 2.23 10.06 0.06
C VAL A 84 3.10 11.33 0.09
N ARG A 85 2.83 12.24 1.03
CA ARG A 85 3.62 13.48 1.19
C ARG A 85 5.09 13.22 1.51
N GLN A 86 5.41 12.15 2.25
CA GLN A 86 6.80 11.77 2.52
C GLN A 86 7.50 11.19 1.27
N LYS A 87 6.77 10.49 0.40
CA LYS A 87 7.30 9.91 -0.84
C LYS A 87 7.49 10.94 -1.96
N ASP A 88 6.66 11.99 -1.97
CA ASP A 88 6.77 13.12 -2.91
C ASP A 88 7.86 14.14 -2.50
N GLY A 89 8.49 13.96 -1.33
CA GLY A 89 9.73 14.66 -0.99
C GLY A 89 10.84 14.32 -1.99
N PRO A 90 11.80 15.24 -2.23
CA PRO A 90 12.88 14.99 -3.19
C PRO A 90 13.50 13.64 -2.86
N PRO A 91 13.70 12.74 -3.85
CA PRO A 91 14.19 11.40 -3.58
C PRO A 91 15.44 11.59 -2.74
N ALA A 92 15.42 11.03 -1.52
CA ALA A 92 16.61 10.91 -0.71
C ALA A 92 17.63 10.31 -1.67
N ARG A 93 18.64 11.11 -2.04
CA ARG A 93 19.70 10.68 -2.93
C ARG A 93 20.38 9.55 -2.17
N GLN A 94 19.88 8.33 -2.35
CA GLN A 94 20.65 7.13 -2.19
C GLN A 94 21.76 7.33 -3.20
N SER A 95 22.82 7.97 -2.72
CA SER A 95 24.05 8.10 -3.43
C SER A 95 24.39 6.67 -3.77
N ARG A 96 24.14 6.29 -5.04
CA ARG A 96 24.74 5.12 -5.64
C ARG A 96 26.21 5.47 -5.70
N ASP A 97 26.86 5.39 -4.56
CA ASP A 97 28.29 5.27 -4.41
C ASP A 97 28.65 3.84 -4.82
N PHE A 98 28.16 3.41 -5.99
CA PHE A 98 28.85 2.40 -6.75
C PHE A 98 30.10 3.11 -7.26
N ARG A 99 31.07 3.29 -6.35
CA ARG A 99 32.46 3.48 -6.73
C ARG A 99 32.81 2.22 -7.51
N ALA A 100 32.65 2.30 -8.82
CA ALA A 100 33.48 1.51 -9.70
C ALA A 100 34.90 2.00 -9.46
N ASP A 101 35.53 1.50 -8.40
CA ASP A 101 36.97 1.53 -8.29
C ASP A 101 37.46 0.78 -9.52
N ASN A 102 37.91 1.57 -10.48
CA ASN A 102 38.53 1.14 -11.69
C ASN A 102 39.80 0.39 -11.29
N VAL A 103 39.66 -0.91 -10.99
CA VAL A 103 40.80 -1.81 -10.98
C VAL A 103 41.30 -1.77 -12.41
N VAL A 104 42.44 -1.10 -12.61
CA VAL A 104 43.21 -1.19 -13.85
C VAL A 104 43.54 -2.67 -14.00
N ARG A 105 42.69 -3.40 -14.74
CA ARG A 105 42.95 -4.79 -15.09
C ARG A 105 44.15 -4.73 -16.00
N ASP A 106 45.27 -5.10 -15.40
CA ASP A 106 46.59 -5.11 -15.99
C ASP A 106 46.55 -5.63 -17.43
N ARG A 107 47.29 -4.94 -18.30
CA ARG A 107 47.32 -5.20 -19.75
C ARG A 107 47.83 -6.62 -19.97
N TYR A 108 46.92 -7.56 -20.15
CA TYR A 108 47.26 -8.87 -20.69
C TYR A 108 47.86 -8.68 -22.09
N LYS A 109 49.19 -8.80 -22.19
CA LYS A 109 49.89 -8.88 -23.46
C LYS A 109 49.89 -10.34 -23.93
N PRO A 110 49.25 -10.68 -25.05
CA PRO A 110 49.45 -12.00 -25.63
C PRO A 110 50.84 -12.03 -26.27
N ARG A 111 51.82 -12.68 -25.62
CA ARG A 111 53.01 -13.14 -26.35
C ARG A 111 52.59 -14.33 -27.18
N ARG A 112 52.48 -14.12 -28.50
CA ARG A 112 52.59 -15.19 -29.48
C ARG A 112 53.89 -15.94 -29.21
N GLN A 113 53.77 -17.20 -28.80
CA GLN A 113 54.84 -18.17 -28.87
C GLN A 113 54.32 -19.28 -29.76
N ASP A 114 54.74 -19.22 -31.03
CA ASP A 114 54.75 -20.35 -31.94
C ASP A 114 55.40 -21.55 -31.25
N ARG A 115 54.60 -22.56 -30.95
CA ARG A 115 55.10 -23.90 -30.70
C ARG A 115 54.15 -24.90 -31.32
N ALA A 116 54.44 -25.18 -32.58
CA ALA A 116 54.00 -26.39 -33.24
C ALA A 116 54.55 -27.60 -32.46
N TYR A 117 53.66 -28.50 -32.06
CA TYR A 117 53.99 -29.91 -31.87
C TYR A 117 52.98 -30.74 -32.64
N VAL A 118 53.50 -31.40 -33.67
CA VAL A 118 52.89 -32.53 -34.34
C VAL A 118 52.93 -33.71 -33.37
N ALA A 119 51.80 -34.36 -33.16
CA ALA A 119 51.74 -35.75 -32.73
C ALA A 119 50.52 -36.40 -33.39
N GLN A 120 50.81 -37.22 -34.40
CA GLN A 120 49.93 -38.29 -34.89
C GLN A 120 49.69 -39.29 -33.75
N GLY A 121 48.49 -39.83 -33.67
CA GLY A 121 48.13 -40.89 -32.75
C GLY A 121 46.66 -41.22 -32.89
N ASP A 122 46.34 -42.04 -33.89
CA ASP A 122 45.07 -42.74 -34.01
C ASP A 122 44.89 -43.64 -32.77
N GLU A 123 43.71 -43.64 -32.15
CA GLU A 123 43.19 -44.82 -31.45
C GLU A 123 41.69 -44.67 -31.18
N ASP A 124 40.97 -45.63 -31.76
CA ASP A 124 39.55 -45.87 -31.76
C ASP A 124 39.11 -46.51 -30.44
N SER A 125 38.17 -45.88 -29.74
CA SER A 125 37.20 -46.55 -28.85
C SER A 125 36.10 -45.52 -28.55
N GLY A 126 34.84 -45.68 -28.94
CA GLY A 126 34.04 -46.90 -28.89
C GLY A 126 33.24 -46.88 -27.58
N TYR A 127 31.94 -47.15 -27.69
CA TYR A 127 30.90 -47.24 -26.63
C TYR A 127 30.27 -45.88 -26.26
N ASP A 128 29.12 -45.52 -26.85
CA ASP A 128 27.74 -45.90 -26.46
C ASP A 128 27.22 -44.98 -25.34
N GLU A 129 25.98 -44.49 -25.28
CA GLU A 129 24.78 -44.54 -26.11
C GLU A 129 23.76 -43.66 -25.32
N VAL A 130 22.95 -42.84 -26.01
CA VAL A 130 21.56 -42.35 -25.70
C VAL A 130 21.21 -41.77 -24.30
N ASP A 131 20.22 -40.89 -24.10
CA ASP A 131 19.05 -40.55 -24.91
C ASP A 131 18.67 -39.08 -24.69
N GLU A 132 18.12 -38.53 -25.75
CA GLU A 132 17.23 -37.38 -25.81
C GLU A 132 16.05 -37.62 -24.84
N ARG A 133 15.26 -36.67 -24.34
CA ARG A 133 14.21 -35.98 -25.08
C ARG A 133 13.50 -35.01 -24.15
N GLU A 134 13.23 -33.85 -24.70
CA GLU A 134 12.10 -33.00 -24.38
C GLU A 134 10.78 -33.79 -24.48
N THR A 135 9.87 -33.62 -23.53
CA THR A 135 8.41 -33.58 -23.73
C THR A 135 7.88 -32.79 -22.52
N GLY A 136 7.20 -31.64 -22.61
CA GLY A 136 6.25 -31.24 -23.64
C GLY A 136 4.93 -31.95 -23.40
N VAL A 137 3.84 -31.18 -23.32
CA VAL A 137 2.41 -31.61 -23.31
C VAL A 137 1.84 -31.80 -21.89
N ARG A 138 1.21 -30.77 -21.29
CA ARG A 138 -0.15 -30.25 -21.58
C ARG A 138 -1.22 -31.29 -21.23
N SER A 139 -2.03 -31.02 -20.22
CA SER A 139 -3.48 -31.34 -20.20
C SER A 139 -4.14 -30.78 -18.94
N ALA A 140 -4.79 -29.62 -19.08
CA ALA A 140 -6.15 -29.47 -18.55
C ALA A 140 -7.08 -30.07 -19.60
N PRO A 141 -8.11 -30.83 -19.19
CA PRO A 141 -9.50 -30.32 -19.17
C PRO A 141 -10.25 -30.93 -17.96
N ALA A 142 -11.51 -30.73 -17.61
CA ALA A 142 -12.66 -30.00 -18.13
C ALA A 142 -13.67 -29.90 -16.96
N VAL A 143 -14.48 -28.83 -16.97
CA VAL A 143 -15.87 -28.72 -16.53
C VAL A 143 -16.48 -29.82 -15.63
N ASN A 144 -17.04 -29.41 -14.49
CA ASN A 144 -18.43 -29.78 -14.22
C ASN A 144 -19.14 -28.78 -13.30
N ASN A 145 -20.20 -28.21 -13.86
CA ASN A 145 -21.19 -27.36 -13.22
C ASN A 145 -22.52 -28.10 -13.44
N PRO A 146 -23.31 -28.41 -12.42
CA PRO A 146 -24.73 -28.61 -12.60
C PRO A 146 -25.51 -27.47 -11.95
N SER A 147 -26.31 -26.82 -12.79
CA SER A 147 -27.37 -25.88 -12.43
C SER A 147 -28.56 -26.62 -11.78
N VAL A 148 -29.45 -25.80 -11.20
CA VAL A 148 -30.85 -25.99 -10.81
C VAL A 148 -31.19 -26.60 -9.45
N SER A 149 -31.77 -25.78 -8.58
CA SER A 149 -33.20 -25.93 -8.28
C SER A 149 -33.80 -24.66 -7.68
N SER A 150 -34.98 -24.36 -8.23
CA SER A 150 -36.03 -23.44 -7.84
C SER A 150 -36.23 -23.36 -6.32
N ASN A 151 -36.78 -22.28 -5.77
CA ASN A 151 -38.23 -22.16 -5.58
C ASN A 151 -38.70 -20.71 -5.59
N SER A 152 -39.73 -20.47 -6.39
CA SER A 152 -40.67 -19.34 -6.33
C SER A 152 -41.50 -19.35 -5.06
N SER A 153 -41.88 -18.17 -4.55
CA SER A 153 -43.28 -17.74 -4.36
C SER A 153 -43.38 -16.53 -3.41
N THR A 154 -43.90 -15.42 -3.95
CA THR A 154 -44.55 -14.30 -3.24
C THR A 154 -46.00 -14.70 -2.86
N PRO A 155 -46.88 -13.78 -2.43
CA PRO A 155 -46.89 -12.93 -1.25
C PRO A 155 -48.11 -13.27 -0.35
N SER A 156 -48.18 -12.76 0.89
CA SER A 156 -49.45 -12.74 1.62
C SER A 156 -49.73 -11.34 2.17
N ASP A 157 -50.65 -10.71 1.46
CA ASP A 157 -51.58 -9.68 1.91
C ASP A 157 -52.24 -10.08 3.24
N SER A 158 -52.42 -9.11 4.14
CA SER A 158 -53.30 -9.22 5.31
C SER A 158 -53.79 -7.81 5.63
N THR A 159 -54.77 -7.39 4.83
CA THR A 159 -56.14 -7.08 5.28
C THR A 159 -56.28 -6.39 6.64
N SER A 160 -56.67 -5.13 6.55
CA SER A 160 -57.76 -4.45 7.27
C SER A 160 -58.24 -5.03 8.59
N GLU A 161 -58.29 -4.18 9.63
CA GLU A 161 -59.50 -4.04 10.46
C GLU A 161 -59.48 -2.74 11.29
N ILE A 162 -60.57 -1.96 11.11
CA ILE A 162 -61.28 -0.98 11.97
C ILE A 162 -60.54 0.24 12.55
#